data_AF-J9G7Y6-F1
#
_entry.id   AF-J9G7Y6-F1
#
_cell.length_a   1.000
_cell.length_b   1.000
_cell.length_c   1.000
_cell.angle_alpha   90.00
_cell.angle_beta   90.00
_cell.angle_gamma   90.00
#
_symmetry.space_group_name_H-M   'P 1'
#
loop_
_entity.id
_entity.type
_entity.pdbx_description
1 polymer ?
#
loop_
_entity_poly.entity_id
_entity_poly.type
_entity_poly.pdbx_seq_one_letter_code
_entity_poly.pdbx_strand_id
1 'polypeptide(L)'
;GLSIIFRLRRLHKLFYALDKVFVNKAEAQLRPAEEAQYECHKKYMDLQMDLEGSEGFKACSGDFVWTKPYSEERDSGLGNGREGCVGRLGNGMFVLFPAEEPHMPNLLTEDKTVKKAVFKILRDELF
;
A
#
# COMPACT_ATOMS: atom_id res chain seq x y z
N GLY A 1 12.46 6.35 -3.10
CA GLY A 1 11.34 7.27 -2.89
C GLY A 1 11.14 7.51 -1.41
N LEU A 2 10.63 8.67 -1.03
CA LEU A 2 10.28 9.05 0.34
C LEU A 2 8.85 8.52 0.62
N SER A 3 8.69 7.38 1.29
CA SER A 3 7.36 6.95 1.76
C SER A 3 6.99 7.79 2.98
N ILE A 4 5.94 8.62 2.87
CA ILE A 4 5.52 9.55 3.93
C ILE A 4 4.41 8.90 4.77
N ILE A 5 4.63 8.79 6.08
CA ILE A 5 3.64 8.31 7.06
C ILE A 5 2.94 9.52 7.70
N PHE A 6 1.62 9.52 7.69
CA PHE A 6 0.79 10.60 8.24
C PHE A 6 -0.27 10.05 9.21
N ARG A 7 -0.87 10.90 10.05
CA ARG A 7 -1.93 10.55 11.03
C ARG A 7 -3.21 11.35 10.78
N LEU A 8 -4.34 10.68 10.55
CA LEU A 8 -5.65 11.32 10.35
C LEU A 8 -6.35 11.56 11.70
N ARG A 9 -6.84 12.79 11.96
CA ARG A 9 -7.50 13.14 13.25
C ARG A 9 -9.01 13.41 13.18
N ARG A 10 -9.63 13.49 12.00
CA ARG A 10 -11.10 13.45 11.79
C ARG A 10 -11.39 13.64 10.30
N LEU A 11 -12.22 12.78 9.71
CA LEU A 11 -12.76 12.96 8.36
C LEU A 11 -14.15 13.60 8.46
N HIS A 12 -14.22 14.91 8.19
CA HIS A 12 -15.47 15.52 7.76
C HIS A 12 -15.59 15.29 6.25
N LYS A 13 -16.56 14.46 5.84
CA LYS A 13 -16.96 14.07 4.47
C LYS A 13 -16.14 14.71 3.33
N LEU A 14 -15.39 13.88 2.61
CA LEU A 14 -14.70 14.26 1.39
C LEU A 14 -15.41 13.61 0.19
N PHE A 15 -16.12 14.42 -0.60
CA PHE A 15 -16.62 14.03 -1.92
C PHE A 15 -15.59 14.56 -2.95
N TYR A 16 -14.77 13.68 -3.50
CA TYR A 16 -14.08 13.91 -4.77
C TYR A 16 -14.68 12.95 -5.80
N ALA A 17 -14.72 13.37 -7.07
CA ALA A 17 -15.38 12.65 -8.16
C ALA A 17 -15.09 11.13 -8.08
N LEU A 18 -16.15 10.34 -7.91
CA LEU A 18 -16.09 8.90 -7.57
C LEU A 18 -15.39 8.04 -8.65
N ASP A 19 -15.08 8.61 -9.80
CA ASP A 19 -14.36 7.98 -10.90
C ASP A 19 -12.83 7.95 -10.71
N LYS A 20 -12.27 8.81 -9.85
CA LYS A 20 -10.81 8.90 -9.64
C LYS A 20 -10.32 8.30 -8.33
N VAL A 21 -11.21 8.12 -7.35
CA VAL A 21 -10.85 7.54 -6.04
C VAL A 21 -11.91 6.53 -5.63
N PHE A 22 -11.48 5.33 -5.28
CA PHE A 22 -12.33 4.31 -4.66
C PHE A 22 -11.61 3.64 -3.49
N VAL A 23 -12.37 2.99 -2.62
CA VAL A 23 -11.82 2.33 -1.42
C VAL A 23 -12.20 0.86 -1.39
N ASN A 24 -11.19 0.03 -1.18
CA ASN A 24 -11.37 -1.38 -0.89
C ASN A 24 -11.23 -1.58 0.62
N LYS A 25 -12.21 -2.27 1.23
CA LYS A 25 -12.07 -2.80 2.58
C LYS A 25 -11.57 -4.23 2.48
N ALA A 26 -10.51 -4.55 3.21
CA ALA A 26 -9.91 -5.87 3.18
C ALA A 26 -9.62 -6.35 4.60
N GLU A 27 -9.64 -7.67 4.77
CA GLU A 27 -9.10 -8.37 5.94
C GLU A 27 -8.01 -9.31 5.44
N ALA A 28 -6.84 -9.25 6.07
CA ALA A 28 -5.66 -9.99 5.63
C ALA A 28 -4.99 -10.72 6.78
N GLN A 29 -4.51 -11.94 6.49
CA GLN A 29 -3.54 -12.64 7.33
C GLN A 29 -2.17 -12.02 7.10
N LEU A 30 -1.48 -11.70 8.18
CA LEU A 30 -0.13 -11.17 8.13
C LEU A 30 0.87 -12.31 7.94
N ARG A 31 1.93 -12.03 7.20
CA ARG A 31 2.95 -13.02 6.81
C ARG A 31 4.38 -12.53 7.10
N PRO A 32 5.35 -13.43 7.30
CA PRO A 32 6.76 -13.06 7.33
C PRO A 32 7.18 -12.38 6.02
N ALA A 33 8.16 -11.48 6.09
CA ALA A 33 8.63 -10.75 4.91
C ALA A 33 9.28 -11.69 3.88
N GLU A 34 9.86 -12.78 4.34
CA GLU A 34 10.52 -13.82 3.55
C GLU A 34 9.52 -14.62 2.69
N GLU A 35 8.24 -14.61 3.08
CA GLU A 35 7.14 -15.27 2.37
C GLU A 35 6.35 -14.30 1.47
N ALA A 36 6.76 -13.03 1.41
CA ALA A 36 6.08 -11.98 0.67
C ALA A 36 6.90 -11.50 -0.54
N GLN A 37 6.21 -10.89 -1.50
CA GLN A 37 6.80 -10.20 -2.64
C GLN A 37 6.31 -8.77 -2.68
N TYR A 38 7.10 -7.88 -3.28
CA TYR A 38 6.65 -6.53 -3.56
C TYR A 38 5.59 -6.57 -4.65
N GLU A 39 4.51 -5.83 -4.46
CA GLU A 39 3.53 -5.51 -5.48
C GLU A 39 3.79 -4.10 -6.03
N CYS A 40 3.42 -3.88 -7.29
CA CYS A 40 3.57 -2.57 -7.92
C CYS A 40 2.39 -2.30 -8.86
N HIS A 41 1.87 -1.07 -8.79
CA HIS A 41 0.74 -0.53 -9.55
C HIS A 41 1.24 0.50 -10.55
N LYS A 42 0.54 0.70 -11.67
CA LYS A 42 0.91 1.72 -12.67
C LYS A 42 -0.14 2.82 -12.82
N LYS A 43 -1.41 2.53 -12.61
CA LYS A 43 -2.52 3.49 -12.81
C LYS A 43 -2.90 4.19 -11.50
N TYR A 44 -2.93 3.44 -10.39
CA TYR A 44 -3.37 3.95 -9.10
C TYR A 44 -2.24 4.01 -8.08
N MET A 45 -2.30 5.04 -7.23
CA MET A 45 -1.59 5.10 -5.96
C MET A 45 -2.41 4.43 -4.87
N ASP A 46 -1.73 3.93 -3.84
CA ASP A 46 -2.35 3.28 -2.69
C ASP A 46 -2.17 4.12 -1.44
N LEU A 47 -3.28 4.60 -0.86
CA LEU A 47 -3.28 5.05 0.52
C LEU A 47 -3.82 3.92 1.40
N GLN A 48 -2.95 3.32 2.21
CA GLN A 48 -3.29 2.21 3.09
C GLN A 48 -3.39 2.67 4.55
N MET A 49 -4.43 2.20 5.24
CA MET A 49 -4.68 2.49 6.65
C MET A 49 -5.30 1.27 7.34
N ASP A 50 -4.69 0.87 8.46
CA ASP A 50 -5.22 -0.15 9.35
C ASP A 50 -6.38 0.42 10.17
N LEU A 51 -7.52 -0.25 10.10
CA LEU A 51 -8.72 0.05 10.87
C LEU A 51 -8.75 -0.73 12.19
N GLU A 52 -8.32 -1.99 12.15
CA GLU A 52 -8.15 -2.88 13.30
C GLU A 52 -6.85 -3.67 13.12
N GLY A 53 -6.07 -3.81 14.20
CA GLY A 53 -4.74 -4.43 14.18
C GLY A 53 -3.64 -3.49 13.69
N SER A 54 -2.48 -4.06 13.40
CA SER A 54 -1.28 -3.35 12.96
C SER A 54 -0.47 -4.22 11.99
N GLU A 55 -0.21 -3.72 10.78
CA GLU A 55 0.66 -4.37 9.81
C GLU A 55 2.03 -3.69 9.69
N GLY A 56 3.05 -4.49 9.38
CA GLY A 56 4.31 -3.99 8.85
C GLY A 56 4.21 -3.81 7.33
N PHE A 57 5.06 -2.94 6.78
CA PHE A 57 5.23 -2.80 5.35
C PHE A 57 6.69 -2.52 4.98
N LYS A 58 7.04 -2.81 3.73
CA LYS A 58 8.28 -2.37 3.11
C LYS A 58 8.01 -1.63 1.80
N ALA A 59 8.90 -0.72 1.42
CA ALA A 59 8.93 -0.10 0.10
C ALA A 59 10.34 -0.21 -0.51
N CYS A 60 10.41 -0.34 -1.83
CA CYS A 60 11.67 -0.52 -2.54
C CYS A 60 12.51 0.77 -2.64
N SER A 61 13.84 0.63 -2.72
CA SER A 61 14.78 1.75 -2.95
C SER A 61 15.00 2.10 -4.43
N GLY A 62 14.34 1.41 -5.37
CA GLY A 62 14.35 1.71 -6.80
C GLY A 62 14.72 0.51 -7.68
N ASP A 63 15.53 -0.42 -7.18
CA ASP A 63 15.83 -1.66 -7.89
C ASP A 63 14.66 -2.64 -7.72
N PHE A 64 13.98 -2.96 -8.83
CA PHE A 64 12.85 -3.89 -8.85
C PHE A 64 12.82 -4.75 -10.11
N VAL A 65 12.61 -6.05 -9.93
CA VAL A 65 12.57 -7.06 -10.99
C VAL A 65 11.27 -7.84 -10.89
N TRP A 66 10.47 -7.80 -11.96
CA TRP A 66 9.21 -8.55 -12.04
C TRP A 66 9.45 -10.05 -11.97
N THR A 67 8.74 -10.72 -11.06
CA THR A 67 8.64 -12.19 -10.98
C THR A 67 7.31 -12.67 -11.51
N LYS A 68 6.26 -11.84 -11.40
CA LYS A 68 4.97 -12.00 -12.06
C LYS A 68 4.67 -10.72 -12.84
N PRO A 69 4.61 -10.77 -14.18
CA PRO A 69 4.42 -9.59 -15.01
C PRO A 69 3.15 -8.80 -14.64
N TYR A 70 3.21 -7.50 -14.92
CA TYR A 70 2.09 -6.58 -14.71
C TYR A 70 0.85 -6.99 -15.53
N SER A 71 -0.31 -6.99 -14.87
CA SER A 71 -1.63 -7.15 -15.48
C SER A 71 -2.34 -5.80 -15.53
N GLU A 72 -2.71 -5.38 -16.75
CA GLU A 72 -3.41 -4.11 -16.94
C GLU A 72 -4.85 -4.12 -16.39
N GLU A 73 -5.52 -5.27 -16.44
CA GLU A 73 -6.86 -5.48 -15.88
C GLU A 73 -6.87 -5.31 -14.36
N ARG A 74 -5.84 -5.82 -13.68
CA ARG A 74 -5.73 -5.80 -12.21
C ARG A 74 -4.93 -4.61 -11.68
N ASP A 75 -4.36 -3.81 -12.57
CA ASP A 75 -3.35 -2.80 -12.28
C ASP A 75 -2.27 -3.28 -11.31
N SER A 76 -1.77 -4.49 -11.46
CA SER A 76 -0.80 -5.05 -10.51
C SER A 76 0.11 -6.10 -11.13
N GLY A 77 1.31 -6.23 -10.57
CA GLY A 77 2.22 -7.36 -10.76
C GLY A 77 3.06 -7.56 -9.51
N LEU A 78 3.86 -8.63 -9.47
CA LEU A 78 4.74 -8.93 -8.33
C LEU A 78 6.20 -8.97 -8.77
N GLY A 79 7.08 -8.65 -7.82
CA GLY A 79 8.51 -8.72 -8.06
C GLY A 79 9.34 -8.73 -6.78
N ASN A 80 10.64 -8.81 -6.99
CA ASN A 80 11.63 -8.67 -5.96
C ASN A 80 12.32 -7.32 -6.13
N GLY A 81 12.66 -6.67 -5.03
CA GLY A 81 13.40 -5.42 -5.09
C GLY A 81 14.24 -5.20 -3.87
N ARG A 82 15.17 -4.27 -3.98
CA ARG A 82 16.03 -3.88 -2.85
C ARG A 82 15.17 -3.14 -1.82
N GLU A 83 15.26 -3.57 -0.57
CA GLU A 83 14.60 -2.86 0.54
C GLU A 83 15.08 -1.40 0.57
N GLY A 84 14.14 -0.47 0.74
CA GLY A 84 14.41 0.96 0.89
C GLY A 84 13.88 1.49 2.20
N CYS A 85 12.57 1.36 2.41
CA CYS A 85 11.90 1.80 3.62
C CYS A 85 11.20 0.61 4.29
N VAL A 86 11.19 0.61 5.62
CA VAL A 86 10.41 -0.31 6.46
C VAL A 86 9.58 0.54 7.41
N GLY A 87 8.30 0.19 7.56
CA GLY A 87 7.39 0.90 8.44
C GLY A 87 6.35 -0.01 9.07
N ARG A 88 5.57 0.57 9.99
CA ARG A 88 4.47 -0.08 10.69
C ARG A 88 3.25 0.84 10.67
N LEU A 89 2.11 0.30 10.26
CA LEU A 89 0.80 0.95 10.33
C LEU A 89 0.05 0.56 11.61
N GLY A 90 -1.00 1.31 11.92
CA GLY A 90 -1.77 1.20 13.16
C GLY A 90 -2.01 2.57 13.81
N ASN A 91 -2.81 2.63 14.86
CA ASN A 91 -3.08 3.86 15.64
C ASN A 91 -3.58 5.06 14.80
N GLY A 92 -4.31 4.81 13.71
CA GLY A 92 -4.81 5.84 12.80
C GLY A 92 -3.75 6.47 11.90
N MET A 93 -2.60 5.83 11.76
CA MET A 93 -1.60 6.18 10.74
C MET A 93 -2.00 5.63 9.37
N PHE A 94 -1.52 6.30 8.33
CA PHE A 94 -1.61 5.84 6.95
C PHE A 94 -0.28 6.01 6.23
N VAL A 95 -0.12 5.27 5.15
CA VAL A 95 1.00 5.38 4.20
C VAL A 95 0.44 5.59 2.80
N LEU A 96 1.10 6.42 2.01
CA LEU A 96 0.86 6.56 0.58
C LEU A 96 1.99 5.86 -0.19
N PHE A 97 1.63 4.91 -1.05
CA PHE A 97 2.50 4.30 -2.04
C PHE A 97 2.16 4.90 -3.41
N PRO A 98 3.04 5.76 -3.98
CA PRO A 98 2.84 6.30 -5.31
C PRO A 98 2.76 5.20 -6.37
N ALA A 99 2.17 5.54 -7.52
CA ALA A 99 2.19 4.67 -8.69
C ALA A 99 3.64 4.42 -9.09
N GLU A 100 3.91 3.22 -9.58
CA GLU A 100 5.24 2.74 -9.97
C GLU A 100 6.24 2.58 -8.81
N GLU A 101 5.86 2.84 -7.55
CA GLU A 101 6.68 2.51 -6.37
C GLU A 101 6.30 1.15 -5.77
N PRO A 102 7.16 0.12 -5.90
CA PRO A 102 6.86 -1.20 -5.35
C PRO A 102 6.85 -1.20 -3.82
N HIS A 103 5.86 -1.87 -3.26
CA HIS A 103 5.63 -1.96 -1.82
C HIS A 103 5.17 -3.37 -1.42
N MET A 104 5.33 -3.70 -0.15
CA MET A 104 5.08 -5.04 0.40
C MET A 104 4.31 -4.89 1.71
N PRO A 105 2.98 -4.85 1.67
CA PRO A 105 2.14 -4.73 2.86
C PRO A 105 1.78 -6.11 3.44
N ASN A 106 0.98 -6.12 4.52
CA ASN A 106 0.54 -7.31 5.27
C ASN A 106 1.68 -8.09 5.94
N LEU A 107 2.70 -7.39 6.43
CA LEU A 107 3.80 -8.05 7.16
C LEU A 107 3.47 -8.18 8.64
N LEU A 108 3.98 -9.26 9.24
CA LEU A 108 3.78 -9.56 10.66
C LEU A 108 4.25 -8.42 11.56
N THR A 109 3.46 -8.17 12.60
CA THR A 109 3.84 -7.38 13.77
C THR A 109 3.59 -8.24 15.03
N GLU A 110 2.95 -7.67 16.05
CA GLU A 110 2.38 -8.43 17.19
C GLU A 110 1.04 -9.08 16.83
N ASP A 111 0.31 -8.50 15.86
CA ASP A 111 -0.95 -9.03 15.38
C ASP A 111 -0.74 -10.14 14.33
N LYS A 112 -1.77 -10.97 14.13
CA LYS A 112 -1.80 -12.01 13.07
C LYS A 112 -2.69 -11.63 11.89
N THR A 113 -3.64 -10.74 12.13
CA THR A 113 -4.61 -10.28 11.13
C THR A 113 -4.77 -8.78 11.21
N VAL A 114 -5.12 -8.18 10.08
CA VAL A 114 -5.45 -6.76 10.00
C VAL A 114 -6.73 -6.57 9.21
N LYS A 115 -7.56 -5.59 9.61
CA LYS A 115 -8.62 -5.04 8.75
C LYS A 115 -8.18 -3.67 8.30
N LYS A 116 -8.21 -3.42 6.99
CA LYS A 116 -7.70 -2.18 6.42
C LYS A 116 -8.58 -1.58 5.34
N ALA A 117 -8.43 -0.28 5.17
CA ALA A 117 -8.92 0.46 4.02
C ALA A 117 -7.76 0.76 3.09
N VAL A 118 -7.91 0.40 1.81
CA VAL A 118 -6.98 0.74 0.73
C VAL A 118 -7.70 1.66 -0.23
N PHE A 119 -7.35 2.94 -0.19
CA PHE A 119 -7.84 3.91 -1.14
C PHE A 119 -6.98 3.84 -2.39
N LYS A 120 -7.60 3.54 -3.52
CA LYS A 120 -6.98 3.61 -4.84
C LYS A 120 -7.24 5.01 -5.39
N ILE A 121 -6.17 5.74 -5.66
CA ILE A 121 -6.21 7.13 -6.14
C ILE A 121 -5.58 7.16 -7.52
N LEU A 122 -6.36 7.50 -8.55
CA LEU A 122 -5.87 7.55 -9.93
C LEU A 122 -4.71 8.54 -10.02
N ARG A 123 -3.57 8.12 -10.58
CA ARG A 123 -2.45 9.04 -10.79
C ARG A 123 -2.87 10.19 -11.72
N ASP A 124 -2.43 11.40 -11.43
CA ASP A 124 -2.62 12.57 -12.28
C ASP A 124 -1.28 13.29 -12.50
N GLU A 125 -1.26 14.34 -13.32
CA GLU A 125 -0.03 15.03 -13.72
C GLU A 125 0.74 15.68 -12.56
N LEU A 126 0.18 15.69 -11.34
CA LEU A 126 0.81 16.25 -10.14
C LEU A 126 1.68 15.23 -9.38
N PHE A 127 1.61 13.94 -9.74
CA PHE A 127 2.39 12.85 -9.15
C PHE A 127 2.84 11.81 -10.16
#